data_AF-A0A6H9KNU1-F1
#
_entry.id   AF-A0A6H9KNU1-F1
#
_cell.length_a   1.000
_cell.length_b   1.000
_cell.length_c   1.000
_cell.angle_alpha   90.00
_cell.angle_beta   90.00
_cell.angle_gamma   90.00
#
_symmetry.space_group_name_H-M   'P 1'
#
loop_
_entity.id
_entity.type
_entity.pdbx_description
1 polymer ?
#
loop_
_entity_poly.entity_id
_entity_poly.type
_entity_poly.pdbx_seq_one_letter_code
_entity_poly.pdbx_strand_id
1 'polypeptide(L)'
;MSAEIKKPISVEEYFQICEESDEKFQFFNGEIFAMFGGTMNHSLISNNVSSELRNVLKDKPCRVFGSNLRIAVDKNDSYTYPDTSVICGEIQKNEKSQWVLEEFSELDEFLNLNSIESKIQVKEIYEKVEF
;
A
#
# COMPACT_ATOMS: atom_id res chain seq x y z
N MET A 1 -24.32 6.53 -27.62
CA MET A 1 -23.13 5.70 -27.33
C MET A 1 -23.60 4.58 -26.43
N SER A 2 -23.63 3.36 -26.94
CA SER A 2 -23.86 2.15 -26.14
C SER A 2 -22.61 1.90 -25.29
N ALA A 3 -22.79 1.72 -23.98
CA ALA A 3 -21.70 1.29 -23.11
C ALA A 3 -21.31 -0.15 -23.50
N GLU A 4 -20.08 -0.36 -23.96
CA GLU A 4 -19.53 -1.71 -24.09
C GLU A 4 -19.26 -2.27 -22.70
N ILE A 5 -19.86 -3.42 -22.40
CA ILE A 5 -19.58 -4.15 -21.17
C ILE A 5 -18.19 -4.78 -21.34
N LYS A 6 -17.17 -4.14 -20.75
CA LYS A 6 -15.81 -4.68 -20.71
C LYS A 6 -15.84 -5.93 -19.84
N LYS A 7 -15.41 -7.08 -20.40
CA LYS A 7 -15.32 -8.32 -19.61
C LYS A 7 -14.30 -8.12 -18.47
N PRO A 8 -14.60 -8.59 -17.26
CA PRO A 8 -13.64 -8.57 -16.16
C PRO A 8 -12.43 -9.44 -16.52
N ILE A 9 -11.25 -8.95 -16.17
CA ILE A 9 -9.96 -9.61 -16.41
C ILE A 9 -9.75 -10.67 -15.33
N SER A 10 -9.36 -11.87 -15.72
CA SER A 10 -8.97 -12.92 -14.77
C SER A 10 -7.62 -12.63 -14.12
N VAL A 11 -7.33 -13.28 -13.00
CA VAL A 11 -6.05 -13.14 -12.31
C VAL A 11 -4.91 -13.61 -13.21
N GLU A 12 -5.10 -14.73 -13.89
CA GLU A 12 -4.12 -15.31 -14.82
C GLU A 12 -3.80 -14.35 -15.97
N GLU A 13 -4.82 -13.74 -16.57
CA GLU A 13 -4.63 -12.72 -17.61
C GLU A 13 -3.92 -11.48 -17.06
N TYR A 14 -4.22 -11.06 -15.83
CA TYR A 14 -3.51 -9.95 -15.17
C TYR A 14 -2.01 -10.23 -15.01
N PHE A 15 -1.63 -11.44 -14.57
CA PHE A 15 -0.22 -11.81 -14.44
C PHE A 15 0.47 -11.87 -15.81
N GLN A 16 -0.21 -12.39 -16.84
CA GLN A 16 0.34 -12.40 -18.21
C GLN A 16 0.60 -10.98 -18.73
N ILE A 17 -0.35 -10.06 -18.54
CA ILE A 17 -0.18 -8.64 -18.92
C ILE A 17 1.03 -8.02 -18.20
N CYS A 18 1.22 -8.36 -16.92
CA CYS A 18 2.35 -7.87 -16.13
C CYS A 18 3.70 -8.46 -16.57
N GLU A 19 3.74 -9.70 -17.06
CA GLU A 19 4.98 -10.32 -17.57
C GLU A 19 5.40 -9.75 -18.93
N GLU A 20 4.43 -9.30 -19.72
CA GLU A 20 4.65 -8.74 -21.07
C GLU A 20 4.90 -7.22 -21.08
N SER A 21 4.86 -6.56 -19.91
CA SER A 21 4.98 -5.11 -19.78
C SER A 21 6.06 -4.67 -18.79
N ASP A 22 6.72 -3.56 -19.09
CA ASP A 22 7.63 -2.87 -18.15
C ASP A 22 6.86 -1.99 -17.15
N GLU A 23 5.56 -1.77 -17.37
CA GLU A 23 4.69 -1.01 -16.48
C GLU A 23 4.21 -1.85 -15.29
N LYS A 24 3.98 -1.19 -14.16
CA LYS A 24 3.37 -1.82 -12.99
C LYS A 24 1.87 -1.63 -12.99
N PHE A 25 1.15 -2.71 -12.72
CA PHE A 25 -0.30 -2.73 -12.67
C PHE A 25 -0.83 -3.22 -11.33
N GLN A 26 -1.85 -2.53 -10.82
CA GLN A 26 -2.67 -2.98 -9.70
C GLN A 26 -3.90 -3.71 -10.24
N PHE A 27 -4.41 -4.66 -9.48
CA PHE A 27 -5.57 -5.45 -9.83
C PHE A 27 -6.58 -5.45 -8.69
N PHE A 28 -7.84 -5.15 -9.01
CA PHE A 28 -8.93 -5.13 -8.04
C PHE A 28 -10.23 -5.56 -8.71
N ASN A 29 -10.87 -6.62 -8.20
CA ASN A 29 -12.18 -7.12 -8.67
C ASN A 29 -12.32 -7.28 -10.19
N GLY A 30 -11.28 -7.78 -10.87
CA GLY A 30 -11.30 -7.99 -12.33
C GLY A 30 -10.95 -6.76 -13.15
N GLU A 31 -10.50 -5.68 -12.52
CA GLU A 31 -10.04 -4.46 -13.17
C GLU A 31 -8.54 -4.26 -12.97
N ILE A 32 -7.88 -3.73 -14.00
CA ILE A 32 -6.45 -3.41 -13.99
C ILE A 32 -6.27 -1.89 -14.00
N PHE A 33 -5.39 -1.41 -13.13
CA PHE A 33 -5.03 0.00 -13.00
C PHE A 33 -3.53 0.17 -13.18
N ALA A 34 -3.11 1.03 -14.12
CA ALA A 34 -1.71 1.40 -14.24
C ALA A 34 -1.27 2.16 -12.98
N MET A 35 -0.12 1.77 -12.43
CA MET A 35 0.51 2.50 -11.35
C MET A 35 1.28 3.68 -11.95
N PHE A 36 0.80 4.90 -11.69
CA PHE A 36 1.52 6.10 -12.08
C PHE A 36 2.65 6.39 -11.10
N GLY A 37 3.73 7.01 -11.60
CA GLY A 37 4.81 7.49 -10.75
C GLY A 37 4.35 8.55 -9.75
N GLY A 38 5.06 8.65 -8.62
CA GLY A 38 4.78 9.64 -7.59
C GLY A 38 5.40 11.01 -7.88
N THR A 39 4.86 12.04 -7.25
CA THR A 39 5.51 13.36 -7.16
C THR A 39 6.67 13.35 -6.16
N MET A 40 7.43 14.45 -6.08
CA MET A 40 8.45 14.63 -5.04
C MET A 40 7.83 14.53 -3.63
N ASN A 41 6.71 15.21 -3.39
CA ASN A 41 6.01 15.19 -2.10
C ASN A 41 5.51 13.79 -1.76
N HIS A 42 4.93 13.07 -2.73
CA HIS A 42 4.52 11.68 -2.55
C HIS A 42 5.70 10.80 -2.12
N SER A 43 6.85 10.95 -2.79
CA SER A 43 8.05 10.19 -2.48
C SER A 43 8.59 10.52 -1.09
N LEU A 44 8.54 11.79 -0.68
CA LEU A 44 8.99 12.22 0.64
C LEU A 44 8.07 11.66 1.75
N ILE A 45 6.76 11.79 1.59
CA ILE A 45 5.75 11.26 2.51
C ILE A 45 5.93 9.75 2.69
N SER A 46 6.00 9.00 1.59
CA SER A 46 6.21 7.55 1.62
C SER A 46 7.52 7.16 2.33
N ASN A 47 8.60 7.89 2.07
CA ASN A 47 9.88 7.66 2.73
C ASN A 47 9.85 7.97 4.23
N ASN A 48 9.17 9.04 4.64
CA ASN A 48 9.00 9.39 6.06
C ASN A 48 8.24 8.28 6.80
N VAL A 49 7.13 7.79 6.24
CA VAL A 49 6.38 6.63 6.78
C VAL A 49 7.29 5.42 6.91
N SER A 50 8.03 5.08 5.84
CA SER A 50 8.98 3.96 5.84
C SER A 50 10.08 4.12 6.90
N SER A 51 10.58 5.33 7.11
CA SER A 51 11.61 5.64 8.12
C SER A 51 11.09 5.40 9.54
N GLU A 52 9.93 5.98 9.88
CA GLU A 52 9.33 5.81 11.20
C GLU A 52 8.99 4.35 11.50
N LEU A 53 8.45 3.64 10.53
CA LEU A 53 8.22 2.20 10.64
C LEU A 53 9.51 1.43 10.88
N ARG A 54 10.59 1.74 10.16
CA ARG A 54 11.90 1.08 10.35
C ARG A 54 12.46 1.35 11.74
N ASN A 55 12.28 2.56 12.28
CA ASN A 55 12.73 2.93 13.63
C ASN A 55 11.98 2.11 14.69
N VAL A 56 10.65 2.06 14.60
CA VAL A 56 9.79 1.31 15.53
C VAL A 56 10.02 -0.20 15.46
N LEU A 57 10.33 -0.72 14.27
CA LEU A 57 10.43 -2.15 14.01
C LEU A 57 11.86 -2.70 14.08
N LYS A 58 12.84 -1.88 14.43
CA LYS A 58 14.28 -2.22 14.35
C LYS A 58 14.65 -3.55 15.01
N ASP A 59 14.05 -3.85 16.16
CA ASP A 59 14.32 -5.06 16.94
C ASP A 59 13.18 -6.10 16.87
N LYS A 60 12.22 -5.90 15.95
CA LYS A 60 11.09 -6.82 15.73
C LYS A 60 11.35 -7.70 14.49
N PRO A 61 10.75 -8.90 14.38
CA PRO A 61 10.90 -9.76 13.21
C PRO A 61 10.04 -9.27 12.01
N CYS A 62 10.15 -7.99 11.68
CA CYS A 62 9.38 -7.30 10.65
C CYS A 62 10.30 -6.64 9.61
N ARG A 63 9.82 -6.56 8.37
CA ARG A 63 10.50 -5.90 7.26
C ARG A 63 9.58 -4.85 6.64
N VAL A 64 10.14 -3.66 6.41
CA VAL A 64 9.46 -2.56 5.73
C VAL A 64 9.87 -2.55 4.26
N PHE A 65 8.87 -2.52 3.37
CA PHE A 65 9.02 -2.46 1.92
C PHE A 65 8.38 -1.18 1.39
N GLY A 66 8.98 -0.59 0.35
CA GLY A 66 8.37 0.51 -0.38
C GLY A 66 7.50 0.03 -1.55
N SER A 67 7.09 0.97 -2.40
CA SER A 67 6.18 0.81 -3.55
C SER A 67 6.64 -0.10 -4.70
N ASN A 68 7.75 -0.82 -4.54
CA ASN A 68 8.25 -1.76 -5.54
C ASN A 68 7.78 -3.20 -5.33
N LEU A 69 7.20 -3.51 -4.17
CA LEU A 69 6.72 -4.86 -3.87
C LEU A 69 5.23 -4.97 -4.16
N ARG A 70 4.84 -5.93 -5.01
CA ARG A 70 3.44 -6.30 -5.20
C ARG A 70 2.95 -7.09 -3.99
N ILE A 71 1.80 -6.71 -3.45
CA ILE A 71 1.18 -7.34 -2.28
C ILE A 71 -0.20 -7.86 -2.66
N ALA A 72 -0.45 -9.14 -2.36
CA ALA A 72 -1.79 -9.71 -2.38
C ALA A 72 -2.55 -9.26 -1.14
N VAL A 73 -3.72 -8.66 -1.32
CA VAL A 73 -4.44 -7.95 -0.26
C VAL A 73 -5.57 -8.78 0.35
N ASP A 74 -6.23 -9.62 -0.42
CA ASP A 74 -7.35 -10.42 0.11
C ASP A 74 -7.44 -11.82 -0.51
N LYS A 75 -8.50 -12.54 -0.16
CA LYS A 75 -8.81 -13.87 -0.74
C LYS A 75 -9.50 -13.77 -2.11
N ASN A 76 -9.81 -12.57 -2.58
CA ASN A 76 -10.46 -12.32 -3.87
C ASN A 76 -9.41 -11.91 -4.91
N ASP A 77 -8.16 -12.34 -4.70
CA ASP A 77 -7.05 -12.14 -5.61
C ASP A 77 -6.83 -10.69 -6.03
N SER A 78 -7.03 -9.73 -5.12
CA SER A 78 -6.64 -8.34 -5.36
C SER A 78 -5.13 -8.15 -5.10
N TYR A 79 -4.47 -7.37 -5.97
CA TYR A 79 -3.02 -7.12 -5.93
C TYR A 79 -2.72 -5.62 -6.07
N THR A 80 -1.87 -5.09 -5.21
CA THR A 80 -1.50 -3.65 -5.21
C THR A 80 0.01 -3.47 -5.00
N TYR A 81 0.48 -2.26 -5.23
CA TYR A 81 1.82 -1.79 -4.90
C TYR A 81 1.71 -0.65 -3.89
N PRO A 82 1.54 -0.93 -2.58
CA PRO A 82 1.36 0.11 -1.57
C PRO A 82 2.61 0.96 -1.43
N ASP A 83 2.45 2.25 -1.13
CA ASP A 83 3.59 3.15 -0.95
C ASP A 83 4.57 2.68 0.11
N THR A 84 4.04 2.14 1.20
CA THR A 84 4.81 1.46 2.24
C THR A 84 4.02 0.27 2.76
N SER A 85 4.72 -0.85 2.96
CA SER A 85 4.17 -2.10 3.52
C SER A 85 5.07 -2.64 4.61
N VAL A 86 4.47 -3.31 5.60
CA VAL A 86 5.19 -4.04 6.65
C VAL A 86 4.80 -5.50 6.57
N ILE A 87 5.81 -6.37 6.53
CA ILE A 87 5.62 -7.83 6.63
C ILE A 87 6.35 -8.30 7.88
N CYS A 88 5.60 -8.84 8.84
CA CYS A 88 6.09 -9.44 10.06
C CYS A 88 5.85 -10.95 10.01
N GLY A 89 6.85 -11.77 10.34
CA GLY A 89 6.68 -13.23 10.54
C GLY A 89 5.74 -13.94 9.56
N GLU A 90 4.90 -14.85 10.08
CA GLU A 90 3.75 -15.39 9.33
C GLU A 90 2.67 -14.32 9.18
N ILE A 91 2.11 -14.20 7.97
CA ILE A 91 1.12 -13.20 7.59
C ILE A 91 -0.07 -13.23 8.55
N GLN A 92 -0.25 -12.15 9.31
CA GLN A 92 -1.42 -11.98 10.17
C GLN A 92 -2.45 -11.08 9.48
N LYS A 93 -3.68 -11.57 9.39
CA LYS A 93 -4.86 -10.77 9.01
C LYS A 93 -5.38 -10.07 10.26
N ASN A 94 -5.95 -8.88 10.10
CA ASN A 94 -6.70 -8.27 11.21
C ASN A 94 -7.92 -9.13 11.58
N GLU A 95 -8.47 -8.91 12.78
CA GLU A 95 -9.54 -9.74 13.37
C GLU A 95 -10.79 -9.87 12.47
N LYS A 96 -11.02 -8.92 11.56
CA LYS A 96 -12.19 -8.87 10.68
C LYS A 96 -11.90 -9.16 9.21
N SER A 97 -10.62 -9.38 8.83
CA SER A 97 -10.19 -9.47 7.42
C SER A 97 -10.67 -8.30 6.53
N GLN A 98 -10.69 -7.08 7.07
CA GLN A 98 -11.23 -5.89 6.39
C GLN A 98 -10.15 -4.82 6.18
N TRP A 99 -10.21 -4.11 5.06
CA TRP A 99 -9.46 -2.86 4.87
C TRP A 99 -10.06 -1.79 5.76
N VAL A 100 -9.28 -1.25 6.70
CA VAL A 100 -9.69 -0.08 7.49
C VAL A 100 -9.11 1.13 6.79
N LEU A 101 -9.99 2.01 6.30
CA LEU A 101 -9.60 3.33 5.85
C LEU A 101 -9.58 4.26 7.07
N GLU A 102 -8.41 4.82 7.34
CA GLU A 102 -8.25 5.90 8.32
C GLU A 102 -7.86 7.15 7.55
N GLU A 103 -8.65 8.22 7.72
CA GLU A 103 -8.38 9.53 7.15
C GLU A 103 -7.97 10.47 8.28
N PHE A 104 -6.99 11.33 8.00
CA PHE A 104 -6.46 12.31 8.93
C PHE A 104 -6.60 13.71 8.34
N SER A 105 -6.98 14.67 9.16
CA SER A 105 -7.19 16.07 8.77
C SER A 105 -6.26 17.04 9.50
N GLU A 106 -5.69 16.64 10.62
CA GLU A 106 -4.85 17.48 11.48
C GLU A 106 -3.49 16.81 11.74
N LEU A 107 -2.43 17.61 11.86
CA LEU A 107 -1.05 17.12 12.01
C LEU A 107 -0.76 16.52 13.38
N ASP A 108 -1.55 16.86 14.40
CA ASP A 108 -1.40 16.36 15.75
C ASP A 108 -2.04 14.98 15.97
N GLU A 109 -2.82 14.49 15.00
CA GLU A 109 -3.40 13.14 15.00
C GLU A 109 -2.34 12.04 14.89
N PHE A 110 -2.75 10.80 15.19
CA PHE A 110 -1.87 9.63 15.21
C PHE A 110 -2.43 8.50 14.35
N LEU A 111 -1.59 7.99 13.45
CA LEU A 111 -1.83 6.72 12.77
C LEU A 111 -1.55 5.58 13.75
N ASN A 112 -2.56 4.77 14.07
CA ASN A 112 -2.45 3.68 15.03
C ASN A 112 -2.21 2.35 14.32
N LEU A 113 -1.02 1.80 14.51
CA LEU A 113 -0.58 0.54 13.93
C LEU A 113 -0.72 -0.58 14.96
N ASN A 114 -1.97 -0.97 15.22
CA ASN A 114 -2.34 -1.92 16.27
C ASN A 114 -1.61 -3.27 16.14
N SER A 115 -1.43 -3.77 14.91
CA SER A 115 -0.75 -5.05 14.63
C SER A 115 0.72 -5.09 15.08
N ILE A 116 1.34 -3.93 15.29
CA ILE A 116 2.73 -3.81 15.76
C ILE A 116 2.83 -2.99 17.05
N GLU A 117 1.70 -2.72 17.71
CA GLU A 117 1.58 -1.93 18.94
C GLU A 117 2.36 -0.61 18.87
N SER A 118 2.14 0.15 17.79
CA SER A 118 2.82 1.43 17.59
C SER A 118 1.87 2.51 17.08
N LYS A 119 2.32 3.76 17.19
CA LYS A 119 1.67 4.92 16.60
C LYS A 119 2.71 5.83 15.97
N ILE A 120 2.33 6.51 14.88
CA ILE A 120 3.15 7.52 14.21
C ILE A 120 2.34 8.81 14.20
N GLN A 121 2.96 9.94 14.56
CA GLN A 121 2.24 11.20 14.51
C GLN A 121 2.17 11.72 13.07
N VAL A 122 1.02 12.26 12.64
CA VAL A 122 0.84 12.72 11.25
C VAL A 122 1.88 13.79 10.89
N LYS A 123 2.25 14.68 11.82
CA LYS A 123 3.33 15.65 11.61
C LYS A 123 4.69 15.03 11.22
N GLU A 124 5.01 13.82 11.68
CA GLU A 124 6.27 13.13 11.39
C GLU A 124 6.27 12.64 9.94
N ILE A 125 5.10 12.21 9.45
CA ILE A 125 4.87 11.81 8.06
C ILE A 125 5.05 12.99 7.11
N TYR A 126 4.56 14.17 7.51
CA TYR A 126 4.64 15.39 6.70
C TYR A 126 5.89 16.25 6.99
N GLU A 127 6.88 15.71 7.71
CA GLU A 127 8.12 16.45 7.97
C GLU A 127 8.80 16.85 6.65
N LYS A 128 9.11 18.15 6.51
CA LYS A 128 9.77 18.76 5.34
C LYS A 128 8.98 18.65 4.03
N VAL A 129 7.67 18.40 4.08
CA VAL A 129 6.79 18.49 2.91
C VAL A 129 6.35 19.94 2.69
N GLU A 130 6.55 20.46 1.48
CA GLU A 130 6.12 21.80 1.07
C GLU A 130 4.86 21.70 0.20
N PHE A 131 3.83 22.50 0.49
CA PHE A 131 2.55 22.53 -0.23
C PHE A 131 2.35 23.82 -1.01
#